data_AF-A0A512BPB6-F1
#
_entry.id   AF-A0A512BPB6-F1
#
_cell.length_a   1.000
_cell.length_b   1.000
_cell.length_c   1.000
_cell.angle_alpha   90.00
_cell.angle_beta   90.00
_cell.angle_gamma   90.00
#
_symmetry.space_group_name_H-M   'P 1'
#
loop_
_entity.id
_entity.type
_entity.pdbx_description
1 polymer ?
#
loop_
_entity_poly.entity_id
_entity_poly.type
_entity_poly.pdbx_seq_one_letter_code
_entity_poly.pdbx_strand_id
1 'polypeptide(L)' 'MTNNENISHGTPLAYREFIAEMLALAQIQADLGTTYAAIGDDAGLEYTVRRLAAYTRTAVTVLKDLKGMKEANDA' A
#
# COMPACT_ATOMS: atom_id res chain seq x y z
N MET A 1 -3.29 8.52 30.56
CA MET A 1 -2.17 8.50 29.60
C MET A 1 -1.38 7.22 29.85
N THR A 2 -1.78 6.16 29.15
CA THR A 2 -1.32 4.77 29.29
C THR A 2 -1.72 4.13 27.97
N ASN A 3 -0.93 3.41 27.21
CA ASN A 3 0.37 2.82 27.41
C ASN A 3 1.04 2.76 26.03
N ASN A 4 2.37 2.75 26.04
CA ASN A 4 3.25 2.35 24.95
C ASN A 4 2.58 1.27 24.07
N GLU A 5 1.99 1.67 22.94
CA GLU A 5 1.45 0.72 21.98
C GLU A 5 2.62 -0.10 21.50
N ASN A 6 2.66 -1.38 21.88
CA ASN A 6 3.52 -2.35 21.23
C ASN A 6 3.12 -2.34 19.75
N ILE A 7 3.78 -1.50 18.95
CA ILE A 7 3.62 -1.48 17.50
C ILE A 7 4.02 -2.88 17.07
N SER A 8 3.02 -3.71 16.79
CA SER A 8 3.17 -5.14 16.64
C SER A 8 3.68 -5.42 15.24
N HIS A 9 4.93 -5.01 14.99
CA HIS A 9 5.65 -5.33 13.78
C HIS A 9 5.70 -6.84 13.61
N GLY A 10 5.37 -7.34 12.43
CA GLY A 10 5.41 -8.78 12.17
C GLY A 10 4.10 -9.53 12.43
N THR A 11 2.99 -8.88 12.83
CA THR A 11 1.72 -9.61 13.03
C THR A 11 0.83 -9.61 11.78
N PRO A 12 0.02 -10.66 11.55
CA PRO A 12 -0.94 -10.66 10.45
C PRO A 12 -1.88 -9.45 10.42
N LEU A 13 -2.17 -8.83 11.58
CA LEU A 13 -2.97 -7.61 11.65
C LEU A 13 -2.18 -6.42 11.07
N ALA A 14 -0.96 -6.18 11.55
CA ALA A 14 -0.11 -5.10 11.06
C ALA A 14 0.17 -5.19 9.54
N TYR A 15 0.34 -6.39 9.00
CA TYR A 15 0.46 -6.59 7.54
C TYR A 15 -0.80 -6.14 6.78
N ARG A 16 -2.00 -6.46 7.30
CA ARG A 16 -3.26 -6.04 6.67
C ARG A 16 -3.46 -4.53 6.74
N GLU A 17 -3.13 -3.92 7.87
CA GLU A 17 -3.18 -2.47 8.05
C GLU A 17 -2.24 -1.76 7.08
N PHE A 18 -1.00 -2.24 6.94
CA PHE A 18 -0.04 -1.68 5.99
C PHE A 18 -0.47 -1.87 4.53
N ILE A 19 -1.04 -3.04 4.17
CA ILE A 19 -1.62 -3.26 2.84
C ILE A 19 -2.74 -2.24 2.58
N ALA A 20 -3.63 -2.01 3.54
CA ALA A 20 -4.72 -1.04 3.42
C ALA A 20 -4.18 0.38 3.23
N GLU A 21 -3.13 0.77 3.96
CA GLU A 21 -2.46 2.06 3.79
C GLU A 21 -1.87 2.22 2.38
N MET A 22 -1.17 1.20 1.86
CA MET A 22 -0.61 1.24 0.50
C MET A 22 -1.72 1.33 -0.57
N LEU A 23 -2.85 0.64 -0.37
CA LEU A 23 -3.99 0.73 -1.27
C LEU A 23 -4.66 2.11 -1.22
N ALA A 24 -4.77 2.73 -0.04
CA ALA A 24 -5.29 4.09 0.09
C ALA A 24 -4.40 5.11 -0.65
N LEU A 25 -3.06 4.97 -0.53
CA LEU A 25 -2.12 5.80 -1.28
C LEU A 25 -2.22 5.56 -2.79
N ALA A 26 -2.37 4.30 -3.22
CA ALA A 26 -2.60 3.96 -4.62
C ALA A 26 -3.89 4.63 -5.16
N GLN A 27 -4.99 4.59 -4.41
CA GLN A 27 -6.23 5.25 -4.78
C GLN A 27 -6.05 6.76 -4.98
N ILE A 28 -5.36 7.45 -4.07
CA ILE A 28 -5.06 8.89 -4.21
C ILE A 28 -4.28 9.17 -5.51
N GLN A 29 -3.29 8.34 -5.83
CA GLN A 29 -2.51 8.51 -7.07
C GLN A 29 -3.35 8.23 -8.33
N ALA A 30 -4.29 7.29 -8.28
CA ALA A 30 -5.22 7.05 -9.38
C ALA A 30 -6.13 8.27 -9.61
N ASP A 31 -6.73 8.82 -8.55
CA ASP A 31 -7.58 10.01 -8.65
C ASP A 31 -6.82 11.22 -9.20
N LEU A 32 -5.60 11.47 -8.69
CA LEU A 32 -4.74 12.55 -9.22
C LEU A 32 -4.35 12.29 -10.69
N GLY A 33 -4.02 11.05 -11.04
CA GLY A 33 -3.69 10.68 -12.42
C GLY A 33 -4.84 10.97 -13.39
N THR A 34 -6.09 10.68 -13.01
CA THR A 34 -7.25 11.04 -13.84
C THR A 34 -7.40 12.55 -14.02
N THR A 35 -7.12 13.33 -12.97
CA THR A 35 -7.14 14.80 -13.01
C THR A 35 -6.07 15.34 -13.96
N TYR A 36 -4.82 14.86 -13.83
CA TYR A 36 -3.72 15.30 -14.68
C TYR A 36 -3.92 14.94 -16.16
N ALA A 37 -4.45 13.75 -16.43
CA ALA A 37 -4.84 13.37 -17.78
C ALA A 37 -5.93 14.30 -18.36
N ALA A 38 -6.92 14.69 -17.54
CA ALA A 38 -8.02 15.56 -17.99
C ALA A 38 -7.57 16.99 -18.31
N ILE A 39 -6.54 17.50 -17.62
CA ILE A 39 -6.02 18.86 -17.81
C ILE A 39 -4.81 18.93 -18.76
N GLY A 40 -4.32 17.79 -19.27
CA GLY A 40 -3.16 17.71 -20.15
C GLY A 40 -1.82 17.95 -19.45
N ASP A 41 -1.73 17.69 -18.14
CA ASP A 41 -0.47 17.76 -17.39
C ASP A 41 0.25 16.40 -17.45
N ASP A 42 1.03 16.20 -18.51
CA ASP A 42 1.75 14.94 -18.75
C ASP A 42 2.82 14.64 -17.70
N ALA A 43 3.43 15.67 -17.10
CA ALA A 43 4.44 15.49 -16.06
C ALA A 43 3.82 15.00 -14.75
N GLY A 44 2.70 15.60 -14.34
CA GLY A 44 1.91 15.14 -13.21
C GLY A 44 1.34 13.73 -13.44
N LEU A 45 0.87 13.45 -14.65
CA LEU A 45 0.37 12.13 -15.04
C LEU A 45 1.46 11.06 -14.94
N GLU A 46 2.66 11.31 -15.49
CA GLU A 46 3.77 10.36 -15.40
C GLU A 46 4.13 10.04 -13.95
N TYR A 47 4.25 11.09 -13.12
CA TYR A 47 4.61 10.94 -11.72
C TYR A 47 3.58 10.10 -10.95
N THR A 48 2.29 10.43 -11.08
CA THR A 48 1.20 9.74 -10.38
C THR A 48 1.08 8.29 -10.80
N VAL A 49 1.21 7.98 -12.10
CA VAL A 49 1.21 6.60 -12.61
C VAL A 49 2.39 5.80 -12.03
N ARG A 50 3.59 6.38 -11.95
CA ARG A 50 4.75 5.71 -11.34
C ARG A 50 4.53 5.43 -9.85
N ARG A 51 3.96 6.37 -9.10
CA ARG A 51 3.65 6.20 -7.66
C ARG A 51 2.54 5.19 -7.43
N LEU A 52 1.47 5.22 -8.21
CA LEU A 52 0.40 4.22 -8.21
C LEU A 52 0.98 2.81 -8.36
N ALA A 53 1.85 2.61 -9.36
CA ALA A 53 2.49 1.33 -9.60
C ALA A 53 3.40 0.91 -8.43
N ALA A 54 4.13 1.85 -7.82
CA ALA A 54 4.98 1.56 -6.66
C ALA A 54 4.15 1.09 -5.44
N TYR A 55 3.09 1.83 -5.08
CA TYR A 55 2.24 1.46 -3.94
C TYR A 55 1.53 0.11 -4.17
N THR A 56 1.03 -0.12 -5.38
CA THR A 56 0.40 -1.40 -5.74
C THR A 56 1.40 -2.55 -5.63
N ARG A 57 2.63 -2.39 -6.14
CA ARG A 57 3.67 -3.42 -6.02
C ARG A 57 4.01 -3.70 -4.56
N THR A 58 4.14 -2.67 -3.73
CA THR A 58 4.40 -2.84 -2.29
C THR A 58 3.27 -3.63 -1.61
N ALA A 59 2.01 -3.26 -1.87
CA ALA A 59 0.85 -3.98 -1.33
C ALA A 59 0.86 -5.47 -1.73
N VAL A 60 1.19 -5.78 -2.99
CA VAL A 60 1.31 -7.16 -3.49
C VAL A 60 2.44 -7.92 -2.81
N THR A 61 3.61 -7.30 -2.64
CA THR A 61 4.74 -7.91 -1.94
C THR A 61 4.38 -8.26 -0.49
N VAL A 62 3.80 -7.31 0.24
CA VAL A 62 3.43 -7.53 1.64
C VAL A 62 2.28 -8.55 1.78
N LEU A 63 1.36 -8.60 0.81
CA LEU A 63 0.34 -9.65 0.76
C LEU A 63 0.94 -11.04 0.57
N LYS A 64 2.01 -11.17 -0.21
CA LYS A 64 2.75 -12.44 -0.35
C LYS A 64 3.37 -12.85 0.98
N ASP A 65 3.99 -11.92 1.69
CA ASP A 65 4.60 -12.19 3.00
C ASP A 65 3.54 -12.61 4.03
N LEU A 66 2.38 -11.93 4.06
CA LEU A 66 1.24 -12.29 4.91
C LEU A 66 0.74 -13.72 4.65
N LYS A 67 0.75 -14.18 3.39
CA LYS A 67 0.38 -15.55 3.04
C LYS A 67 1.43 -16.55 3.53
N GLY A 68 2.71 -16.25 3.34
CA GLY A 68 3.82 -17.09 3.83
C GLY A 68 3.83 -17.26 5.36
N MET A 69 3.41 -16.24 6.12
CA MET A 69 3.27 -16.34 7.57
C MET A 69 2.19 -17.33 8.03
N LYS A 70 1.08 -17.44 7.27
CA LYS A 70 0.03 -18.41 7.58
C LYS A 70 0.52 -19.83 7.35
N GLU A 71 1.17 -20.05 6.21
CA GLU A 71 1.71 -21.37 5.84
C GLU A 71 2.77 -21.88 6.84
N ALA A 72 3.56 -20.98 7.44
CA ALA A 72 4.55 -21.34 8.46
C ALA A 72 3.97 -21.62 9.86
N ASN A 73 2.79 -21.09 10.18
CA ASN A 73 2.13 -21.34 11.47
C ASN A 73 1.20 -22.58 11.45
N ASP A 74 0.86 -23.07 10.27
CA ASP A 74 -0.02 -24.23 10.06
C ASP A 74 0.77 -25.53 9.77
N ALA A 75 2.12 -25.49 9.81
CA ALA A 75 3.04 -26.62 9.58
C ALA A 75 3.74 -27.06 10.87
#